data_AF-A0A7W7G7D7-F1
#
_entry.id   AF-A0A7W7G7D7-F1
#
_cell.length_a   1.000
_cell.length_b   1.000
_cell.length_c   1.000
_cell.angle_alpha   90.00
_cell.angle_beta   90.00
_cell.angle_gamma   90.00
#
_symmetry.space_group_name_H-M   'P 1'
#
loop_
_entity.id
_entity.type
_entity.pdbx_description
1 polymer ?
#
loop_
_entity_poly.entity_id
_entity_poly.type
_entity_poly.pdbx_seq_one_letter_code
_entity_poly.pdbx_strand_id
1 'polypeptide(L)'
;MSDEIQQFTDARPSAPSYPEQARRAARDRLLAEATGRGRVWRPRLGWQAVGAFGLTLALAGGLGVALSSRPGPAVTPGAVTATSSADVTAPGRLAELDPRPDQFIVFESETMNLAEVIGDSKTAGRYLYRTYRKFYQSADGHQGLLWIEGRSPRQVPGRPLPAEAEQWKGGGWNEIGANCPGWPSSTRRDYAYLRTLPATPAKMREVLYTRDGGDRPADEAAFDRFGDLTRETYMPRAQRQALFEAAKTLPGVEEAPKVKDSTGREGVALGRVIDGVLEQKIFDPETFTLLGERGTVVDAKTVGAPVGTVVGWTAQTKVSLVDRLPDVKDATKDSKCEMNGSASPPPAASETPSATPGEPTPTP
;
A
#
# COMPACT_ATOMS: atom_id res chain seq x y z
N MET A 1 -49.74 -10.49 16.77
CA MET A 1 -48.26 -10.61 16.65
C MET A 1 -48.00 -11.05 15.23
N SER A 2 -47.71 -10.09 14.36
CA SER A 2 -47.48 -10.33 12.94
C SER A 2 -46.02 -10.71 12.73
N ASP A 3 -45.81 -11.77 11.96
CA ASP A 3 -44.54 -12.46 11.78
C ASP A 3 -43.60 -11.66 10.85
N GLU A 4 -42.56 -11.03 11.42
CA GLU A 4 -41.54 -10.23 10.70
C GLU A 4 -40.86 -11.00 9.55
N ILE A 5 -40.91 -12.34 9.57
CA ILE A 5 -40.30 -13.19 8.53
C ILE A 5 -41.08 -13.12 7.20
N GLN A 6 -42.40 -12.93 7.24
CA GLN A 6 -43.19 -12.82 6.00
C GLN A 6 -42.91 -11.49 5.27
N GLN A 7 -42.65 -10.42 6.02
CA GLN A 7 -42.40 -9.09 5.45
C GLN A 7 -41.08 -9.01 4.64
N PHE A 8 -40.09 -9.86 4.96
CA PHE A 8 -38.86 -9.98 4.18
C PHE A 8 -39.00 -10.83 2.91
N THR A 9 -40.00 -11.71 2.86
CA THR A 9 -40.21 -12.61 1.72
C THR A 9 -40.94 -11.89 0.59
N ASP A 10 -41.89 -11.01 0.92
CA ASP A 10 -42.69 -10.26 -0.05
C ASP A 10 -41.96 -9.03 -0.64
N ALA A 11 -40.84 -8.61 -0.05
CA ALA A 11 -40.06 -7.43 -0.46
C ALA A 11 -38.86 -7.74 -1.37
N ARG A 12 -38.61 -9.00 -1.75
CA ARG A 12 -37.52 -9.33 -2.69
C ARG A 12 -37.93 -9.02 -4.12
N PRO A 13 -37.31 -8.03 -4.79
CA PRO A 13 -37.45 -7.92 -6.24
C PRO A 13 -36.92 -9.21 -6.88
N SER A 14 -37.68 -9.77 -7.83
CA SER A 14 -37.24 -10.92 -8.61
C SER A 14 -35.88 -10.60 -9.23
N ALA A 15 -34.84 -11.30 -8.79
CA ALA A 15 -33.52 -11.16 -9.40
C ALA A 15 -33.66 -11.41 -10.91
N PRO A 16 -33.12 -10.55 -11.78
CA PRO A 16 -33.19 -10.76 -13.21
C PRO A 16 -32.60 -12.13 -13.54
N SER A 17 -33.31 -12.87 -14.40
CA SER A 17 -32.88 -14.21 -14.81
C SER A 17 -31.46 -14.15 -15.36
N TYR A 18 -30.57 -14.98 -14.80
CA TYR A 18 -29.18 -15.09 -15.24
C TYR A 18 -29.13 -15.33 -16.77
N PRO A 19 -28.32 -14.57 -17.54
CA PRO A 19 -28.18 -14.79 -18.97
C PRO A 19 -27.72 -16.23 -19.24
N GLU A 20 -28.43 -16.96 -20.10
CA GLU A 20 -28.14 -18.36 -20.43
C GLU A 20 -26.69 -18.58 -20.91
N GLN A 21 -26.07 -17.57 -21.54
CA GLN A 21 -24.67 -17.61 -21.95
C GLN A 21 -23.70 -17.62 -20.74
N ALA A 22 -23.98 -16.84 -19.69
CA ALA A 22 -23.17 -16.81 -18.47
C ALA A 22 -23.26 -18.15 -17.71
N ARG A 23 -24.44 -18.76 -17.71
CA ARG A 23 -24.66 -20.08 -17.12
C ARG A 23 -23.95 -21.20 -17.89
N ARG A 24 -23.92 -21.14 -19.22
CA ARG A 24 -23.16 -22.07 -20.06
C ARG A 24 -21.65 -21.93 -19.85
N ALA A 25 -21.13 -20.71 -19.86
CA ALA A 25 -19.70 -20.45 -19.61
C ALA A 25 -19.25 -20.94 -18.22
N ALA A 26 -20.06 -20.74 -17.18
CA ALA A 26 -19.78 -21.25 -15.84
C ALA A 26 -19.79 -22.79 -15.78
N ARG A 27 -20.74 -23.43 -16.49
CA ARG A 27 -20.83 -24.89 -16.58
C ARG A 27 -19.64 -25.50 -17.34
N ASP A 28 -19.24 -24.88 -18.44
CA ASP A 28 -18.11 -25.36 -19.26
C ASP A 28 -16.79 -25.25 -18.47
N ARG A 29 -16.61 -24.20 -17.68
CA ARG A 29 -15.46 -24.03 -16.78
C ARG A 29 -15.40 -25.10 -15.68
N LEU A 30 -16.54 -25.42 -15.07
CA LEU A 30 -16.65 -26.48 -14.07
C LEU A 30 -16.37 -27.88 -14.66
N LEU A 31 -16.83 -28.15 -15.89
CA LEU A 31 -16.60 -29.43 -16.56
C LEU A 31 -15.15 -29.58 -17.05
N ALA A 32 -14.51 -28.48 -17.46
CA ALA A 32 -13.09 -28.46 -17.80
C ALA A 32 -12.20 -28.76 -16.59
N GLU A 33 -12.57 -28.27 -15.40
CA GLU A 33 -11.87 -28.61 -14.14
C GLU A 33 -12.11 -30.07 -13.72
N ALA A 34 -13.32 -30.60 -13.93
CA ALA A 34 -13.67 -31.97 -13.55
C ALA A 34 -13.01 -33.05 -14.43
N THR A 35 -12.57 -32.72 -15.65
CA THR A 35 -12.03 -33.68 -16.63
C THR A 35 -10.49 -33.67 -16.74
N GLY A 36 -9.82 -32.75 -16.05
CA GLY A 36 -8.35 -32.64 -16.04
C GLY A 36 -7.64 -33.75 -15.25
N ARG A 37 -7.47 -34.94 -15.84
CA ARG A 37 -6.44 -35.92 -15.44
C ARG A 37 -5.11 -35.54 -16.09
N GLY A 38 -4.18 -34.95 -15.33
CA GLY A 38 -2.86 -34.58 -15.85
C GLY A 38 -1.81 -34.24 -14.79
N ARG A 39 -1.00 -35.26 -14.45
CA ARG A 39 0.38 -35.24 -13.93
C ARG A 39 0.71 -34.30 -12.74
N VAL A 40 0.84 -34.91 -11.56
CA VAL A 40 1.35 -34.27 -10.33
C VAL A 40 2.82 -33.88 -10.50
N TRP A 41 3.08 -32.66 -10.91
CA TRP A 41 4.37 -32.01 -10.70
C TRP A 41 4.34 -31.39 -9.31
N ARG A 42 5.20 -31.84 -8.39
CA ARG A 42 5.33 -31.23 -7.06
C ARG A 42 6.14 -29.94 -7.23
N PRO A 43 5.57 -28.73 -7.10
CA PRO A 43 6.38 -27.54 -7.09
C PRO A 43 7.10 -27.47 -5.73
N ARG A 44 8.40 -27.22 -5.78
CA ARG A 44 9.17 -26.81 -4.60
C ARG A 44 8.62 -25.44 -4.20
N LEU A 45 7.89 -25.38 -3.09
CA LEU A 45 7.42 -24.13 -2.46
C LEU A 45 8.66 -23.29 -2.09
N GLY A 46 9.02 -22.35 -2.97
CA GLY A 46 10.04 -21.34 -2.75
C GLY A 46 9.38 -20.06 -2.22
N TRP A 47 9.99 -19.48 -1.18
CA TRP A 47 9.56 -18.31 -0.40
C TRP A 47 9.57 -16.96 -1.15
N GLN A 48 8.88 -16.83 -2.28
CA GLN A 48 8.86 -15.60 -3.06
C GLN A 48 7.44 -15.31 -3.52
N ALA A 49 6.58 -14.81 -2.63
CA ALA A 49 5.24 -14.36 -3.01
C ALA A 49 4.80 -13.23 -2.08
N VAL A 50 5.53 -12.10 -2.10
CA VAL A 50 5.01 -10.81 -1.66
C VAL A 50 5.59 -9.72 -2.55
N GLY A 51 4.77 -9.26 -3.48
CA GLY A 51 5.15 -8.20 -4.42
C GLY A 51 4.02 -7.28 -4.86
N ALA A 52 2.81 -7.39 -4.30
CA ALA A 52 1.62 -6.88 -5.01
C ALA A 52 0.90 -5.67 -4.35
N PHE A 53 1.43 -5.03 -3.30
CA PHE A 53 0.76 -3.84 -2.74
C PHE A 53 1.65 -2.65 -2.41
N GLY A 54 2.96 -2.78 -2.48
CA GLY A 54 3.74 -2.17 -1.39
C GLY A 54 3.31 -2.72 -0.01
N LEU A 55 2.61 -3.87 0.03
CA LEU A 55 2.64 -4.81 1.15
C LEU A 55 4.08 -5.30 1.16
N THR A 56 4.95 -4.55 1.79
CA THR A 56 6.16 -5.13 2.33
C THR A 56 5.75 -6.04 3.46
N LEU A 57 6.09 -7.33 3.34
CA LEU A 57 6.31 -8.15 4.52
C LEU A 57 7.40 -7.49 5.34
N ALA A 58 6.99 -6.66 6.29
CA ALA A 58 7.89 -6.22 7.34
C ALA A 58 8.12 -7.43 8.25
N LEU A 59 9.30 -8.03 8.15
CA LEU A 59 9.76 -9.01 9.11
C LEU A 59 10.12 -8.26 10.40
N ALA A 60 9.34 -8.44 11.46
CA ALA A 60 9.79 -8.02 12.79
C ALA A 60 10.65 -9.14 13.37
N GLY A 61 11.96 -8.89 13.52
CA GLY A 61 12.88 -9.83 14.18
C GLY A 61 12.79 -9.68 15.70
N GLY A 62 12.52 -10.79 16.40
CA GLY A 62 12.55 -10.86 17.85
C GLY A 62 13.89 -11.40 18.36
N LEU A 63 14.70 -10.57 19.00
CA LEU A 63 15.76 -10.98 19.91
C LEU A 63 16.00 -9.85 20.92
N GLY A 64 15.59 -10.08 22.17
CA GLY A 64 15.55 -9.04 23.20
C GLY A 64 16.88 -8.83 23.92
N VAL A 65 17.25 -7.55 24.13
CA VAL A 65 18.06 -7.11 25.26
C VAL A 65 17.45 -5.85 25.88
N ALA A 66 17.33 -5.87 27.21
CA ALA A 66 16.81 -4.78 28.02
C ALA A 66 17.80 -3.61 28.07
N LEU A 67 17.61 -2.63 27.19
CA LEU A 67 18.11 -1.27 27.39
C LEU A 67 16.98 -0.46 28.02
N SER A 68 17.21 0.04 29.23
CA SER A 68 16.33 0.96 29.94
C SER A 68 16.19 2.28 29.15
N SER A 69 15.34 2.25 28.14
CA SER A 69 14.96 3.41 27.36
C SER A 69 13.92 4.15 28.17
N ARG A 70 14.35 5.21 28.87
CA ARG A 70 13.42 6.17 29.45
C ARG A 70 12.53 6.70 28.31
N PRO A 71 11.21 6.84 28.51
CA PRO A 71 10.33 7.40 27.48
C PRO A 71 10.86 8.78 27.09
N GLY A 72 11.34 8.90 25.84
CA GLY A 72 11.67 10.18 25.24
C GLY A 72 10.38 11.00 25.09
N PRO A 73 10.47 12.35 25.13
CA PRO A 73 9.31 13.20 24.96
C PRO A 73 8.62 12.93 23.61
N ALA A 74 7.29 12.96 23.60
CA ALA A 74 6.50 12.86 22.39
C ALA A 74 6.91 13.98 21.42
N VAL A 75 7.60 13.62 20.34
CA VAL A 75 7.88 14.54 19.23
C VAL A 75 6.57 14.72 18.47
N THR A 76 6.00 15.92 18.56
CA THR A 76 4.84 16.31 17.75
C THR A 76 5.33 16.70 16.35
N PRO A 77 4.58 16.38 15.28
CA PRO A 77 4.94 16.85 13.95
C PRO A 77 4.95 18.38 13.95
N GLY A 78 6.08 18.98 13.55
CA GLY A 78 6.21 20.43 13.42
C GLY A 78 5.12 20.98 12.50
N ALA A 79 4.37 21.97 12.96
CA ALA A 79 3.36 22.63 12.15
C ALA A 79 4.03 23.57 11.15
N VAL A 80 3.82 23.33 9.85
CA VAL A 80 4.14 24.28 8.77
C VAL A 80 2.82 24.77 8.18
N THR A 81 2.69 26.07 7.99
CA THR A 81 1.50 26.67 7.39
C THR A 81 1.44 26.31 5.90
N ALA A 82 0.31 25.74 5.47
CA ALA A 82 0.07 25.47 4.06
C ALA A 82 -0.17 26.77 3.28
N THR A 83 0.50 26.91 2.15
CA THR A 83 0.34 28.06 1.23
C THR A 83 -0.87 27.84 0.31
N SER A 84 -1.18 26.58 0.02
CA SER A 84 -2.41 26.12 -0.63
C SER A 84 -2.75 24.73 -0.13
N SER A 85 -4.03 24.40 0.02
CA SER A 85 -4.45 23.05 0.37
C SER A 85 -5.61 22.60 -0.50
N ALA A 86 -5.50 21.38 -1.01
CA ALA A 86 -6.57 20.65 -1.64
C ALA A 86 -6.99 19.53 -0.67
N ASP A 87 -8.02 19.79 0.13
CA ASP A 87 -8.60 18.74 0.96
C ASP A 87 -9.27 17.70 0.04
N VAL A 88 -8.63 16.53 -0.12
CA VAL A 88 -9.16 15.38 -0.88
C VAL A 88 -10.41 14.79 -0.20
N THR A 89 -10.83 15.34 0.93
CA THR A 89 -12.03 14.96 1.68
C THR A 89 -13.30 15.63 1.15
N ALA A 90 -13.20 16.68 0.33
CA ALA A 90 -14.36 17.34 -0.28
C ALA A 90 -14.60 16.82 -1.71
N PRO A 91 -15.70 16.10 -1.99
CA PRO A 91 -16.01 15.64 -3.34
C PRO A 91 -16.20 16.83 -4.30
N GLY A 92 -15.62 16.71 -5.50
CA GLY A 92 -15.85 17.62 -6.63
C GLY A 92 -15.13 18.97 -6.62
N ARG A 93 -14.20 19.22 -5.68
CA ARG A 93 -13.37 20.44 -5.69
C ARG A 93 -11.94 20.18 -5.20
N LEU A 94 -11.18 19.39 -5.95
CA LEU A 94 -9.73 19.55 -5.90
C LEU A 94 -9.37 20.76 -6.76
N ALA A 95 -8.97 21.88 -6.14
CA ALA A 95 -8.27 22.91 -6.90
C ALA A 95 -6.98 22.28 -7.44
N GLU A 96 -6.75 22.36 -8.75
CA GLU A 96 -5.51 21.82 -9.32
C GLU A 96 -4.32 22.58 -8.70
N LEU A 97 -3.44 21.83 -8.06
CA LEU A 97 -2.19 22.35 -7.55
C LEU A 97 -1.21 22.56 -8.70
N ASP A 98 -0.55 23.71 -8.69
CA ASP A 98 0.57 24.04 -9.58
C ASP A 98 1.78 24.41 -8.72
N PRO A 99 2.50 23.41 -8.17
CA PRO A 99 3.64 23.65 -7.29
C PRO A 99 4.76 24.36 -8.06
N ARG A 100 5.26 25.45 -7.48
CA ARG A 100 6.49 26.08 -7.95
C ARG A 100 7.71 25.20 -7.65
N PRO A 101 8.84 25.39 -8.36
CA PRO A 101 10.05 24.59 -8.13
C PRO A 101 10.60 24.65 -6.70
N ASP A 102 10.36 25.75 -5.98
CA ASP A 102 10.80 25.98 -4.59
C ASP A 102 9.80 25.45 -3.54
N GLN A 103 8.67 24.88 -3.96
CA GLN A 103 7.64 24.38 -3.06
C GLN A 103 7.68 22.87 -2.88
N PHE A 104 7.04 22.43 -1.80
CA PHE A 104 6.84 21.03 -1.45
C PHE A 104 5.37 20.68 -1.51
N ILE A 105 5.10 19.53 -2.12
CA ILE A 105 3.80 18.88 -2.08
C ILE A 105 3.76 18.02 -0.82
N VAL A 106 2.68 18.12 -0.06
CA VAL A 106 2.49 17.42 1.19
C VAL A 106 1.30 16.48 1.06
N PHE A 107 1.55 15.20 1.29
CA PHE A 107 0.55 14.14 1.32
C PHE A 107 0.32 13.71 2.76
N GLU A 108 -0.94 13.63 3.17
CA GLU A 108 -1.32 12.95 4.40
C GLU A 108 -2.06 11.67 4.05
N SER A 109 -1.67 10.57 4.70
CA SER A 109 -2.26 9.26 4.45
C SER A 109 -2.37 8.43 5.72
N GLU A 110 -3.36 7.54 5.72
CA GLU A 110 -3.48 6.46 6.69
C GLU A 110 -3.25 5.13 5.94
N THR A 111 -2.59 4.18 6.59
CA THR A 111 -2.31 2.86 5.99
C THR A 111 -2.60 1.73 6.96
N MET A 112 -2.87 0.56 6.40
CA MET A 112 -2.88 -0.72 7.07
C MET A 112 -2.27 -1.77 6.16
N ASN A 113 -1.37 -2.59 6.67
CA ASN A 113 -0.68 -3.61 5.87
C ASN A 113 -0.46 -4.88 6.70
N LEU A 114 -0.43 -6.02 6.03
CA LEU A 114 -0.07 -7.30 6.62
C LEU A 114 1.41 -7.31 7.00
N ALA A 115 1.71 -7.68 8.24
CA ALA A 115 3.03 -8.03 8.73
C ALA A 115 3.07 -9.46 9.24
N GLU A 116 4.25 -10.06 9.13
CA GLU A 116 4.57 -11.36 9.68
C GLU A 116 5.67 -11.19 10.71
N VAL A 117 5.54 -11.86 11.86
CA VAL A 117 6.63 -11.96 12.82
C VAL A 117 7.26 -13.35 12.64
N ILE A 118 8.59 -13.38 12.54
CA ILE A 118 9.34 -14.63 12.46
C ILE A 118 10.02 -14.82 13.82
N GLY A 119 9.63 -15.88 14.53
CA GLY A 119 10.29 -16.32 15.75
C GLY A 119 11.13 -17.58 15.52
N ASP A 120 11.82 -18.02 16.56
CA ASP A 120 12.83 -19.10 16.54
C ASP A 120 12.30 -20.44 15.99
N SER A 121 11.00 -20.71 16.13
CA SER A 121 10.32 -21.83 15.46
C SER A 121 9.46 -21.32 14.32
N LYS A 122 10.02 -21.31 13.09
CA LYS A 122 9.37 -21.08 11.78
C LYS A 122 7.86 -20.72 11.87
N THR A 123 7.56 -19.44 11.65
CA THR A 123 6.30 -18.67 11.77
C THR A 123 5.83 -18.32 13.19
N ALA A 124 6.04 -17.06 13.59
CA ALA A 124 5.52 -16.49 14.83
C ALA A 124 4.46 -15.42 14.51
N GLY A 125 3.24 -15.79 14.12
CA GLY A 125 2.12 -14.83 14.06
C GLY A 125 2.05 -13.86 12.87
N ARG A 126 0.83 -13.43 12.56
CA ARG A 126 0.51 -12.45 11.50
C ARG A 126 -0.41 -11.38 12.07
N TYR A 127 -0.20 -10.13 11.70
CA TYR A 127 -1.02 -9.01 12.15
C TYR A 127 -1.10 -7.91 11.09
N LEU A 128 -1.99 -6.95 11.30
CA LEU A 128 -2.17 -5.81 10.43
C LEU A 128 -1.61 -4.57 11.15
N TYR A 129 -0.42 -4.12 10.77
CA TYR A 129 0.11 -2.86 11.31
C TYR A 129 -0.56 -1.68 10.62
N ARG A 130 -0.65 -0.55 11.32
CA ARG A 130 -1.30 0.65 10.84
C ARG A 130 -0.42 1.87 11.05
N THR A 131 -0.46 2.82 10.13
CA THR A 131 0.34 4.04 10.24
C THR A 131 -0.41 5.27 9.78
N TYR A 132 -0.09 6.41 10.39
CA TYR A 132 -0.32 7.72 9.80
C TYR A 132 0.98 8.22 9.19
N ARG A 133 0.88 8.85 8.03
CA ARG A 133 2.02 9.37 7.29
C ARG A 133 1.76 10.80 6.87
N LYS A 134 2.80 11.63 6.97
CA LYS A 134 2.85 12.96 6.38
C LYS A 134 4.13 13.08 5.57
N PHE A 135 3.98 13.02 4.26
CA PHE A 135 5.08 13.00 3.30
C PHE A 135 5.19 14.34 2.58
N TYR A 136 6.35 14.97 2.68
CA TYR A 136 6.72 16.19 1.99
C TYR A 136 7.65 15.80 0.84
N GLN A 137 7.38 16.31 -0.36
CA GLN A 137 8.20 16.05 -1.55
C GLN A 137 8.37 17.36 -2.33
N SER A 138 9.61 17.73 -2.65
CA SER A 138 9.86 18.85 -3.56
C SER A 138 9.29 18.56 -4.95
N ALA A 139 8.91 19.59 -5.69
CA ALA A 139 8.33 19.42 -7.03
C ALA A 139 9.25 18.62 -7.99
N ASP A 140 10.56 18.70 -7.81
CA ASP A 140 11.59 17.98 -8.58
C ASP A 140 12.03 16.64 -7.97
N GLY A 141 11.53 16.29 -6.77
CA GLY A 141 11.85 15.05 -6.08
C GLY A 141 13.23 14.96 -5.43
N HIS A 142 14.03 16.03 -5.48
CA HIS A 142 15.38 16.04 -4.89
C HIS A 142 15.40 16.19 -3.37
N GLN A 143 14.29 16.63 -2.77
CA GLN A 143 14.15 16.77 -1.34
C GLN A 143 12.83 16.19 -0.88
N GLY A 144 12.87 15.50 0.24
CA GLY A 144 11.68 14.93 0.84
C GLY A 144 11.88 14.65 2.30
N LEU A 145 10.76 14.62 3.01
CA LEU A 145 10.71 14.35 4.43
C LEU A 145 9.44 13.57 4.74
N LEU A 146 9.55 12.50 5.50
CA LEU A 146 8.43 11.65 5.87
C LEU A 146 8.33 11.61 7.39
N TRP A 147 7.21 12.09 7.92
CA TRP A 147 6.76 11.68 9.25
C TRP A 147 5.95 10.39 9.10
N ILE A 148 6.31 9.37 9.87
CA ILE A 148 5.52 8.15 9.98
C ILE A 148 5.27 7.85 11.45
N GLU A 149 4.02 7.56 11.78
CA GLU A 149 3.58 7.29 13.15
C GLU A 149 2.81 5.97 13.20
N GLY A 150 3.21 5.10 14.12
CA GLY A 150 2.51 3.85 14.38
C GLY A 150 1.13 4.10 14.98
N ARG A 151 0.11 3.41 14.46
CA ARG A 151 -1.24 3.37 15.01
C ARG A 151 -1.50 1.99 15.62
N SER A 152 -2.55 1.90 16.44
CA SER A 152 -2.94 0.61 17.03
C SER A 152 -3.13 -0.45 15.93
N PRO A 153 -2.41 -1.59 16.02
CA PRO A 153 -2.50 -2.66 15.04
C PRO A 153 -3.86 -3.35 15.10
N ARG A 154 -4.14 -4.21 14.12
CA ARG A 154 -5.32 -5.07 14.09
C ARG A 154 -4.92 -6.53 13.95
N GLN A 155 -5.78 -7.40 14.47
CA GLN A 155 -5.68 -8.83 14.26
C GLN A 155 -6.08 -9.18 12.83
N VAL A 156 -5.39 -10.17 12.26
CA VAL A 156 -5.95 -10.90 11.12
C VAL A 156 -7.09 -11.78 11.65
N PRO A 157 -8.26 -11.83 10.98
CA PRO A 157 -9.37 -12.67 11.42
C PRO A 157 -8.94 -14.12 11.73
N GLY A 158 -9.31 -14.60 12.91
CA GLY A 158 -8.97 -15.96 13.37
C GLY A 158 -7.54 -16.12 13.91
N ARG A 159 -6.76 -15.04 14.07
CA ARG A 159 -5.43 -15.09 14.67
C ARG A 159 -5.30 -14.09 15.83
N PRO A 160 -4.72 -14.48 16.97
CA PRO A 160 -4.44 -13.55 18.05
C PRO A 160 -3.39 -12.52 17.61
N LEU A 161 -3.44 -11.34 18.22
CA LEU A 161 -2.44 -10.30 18.01
C LEU A 161 -1.14 -10.74 18.71
N PRO A 162 0.01 -10.82 18.02
CA PRO A 162 1.29 -11.10 18.68
C PRO A 162 1.70 -9.91 19.56
N ALA A 163 2.42 -10.16 20.65
CA ALA A 163 2.83 -9.12 21.60
C ALA A 163 3.73 -8.06 20.93
N GLU A 164 4.51 -8.48 19.94
CA GLU A 164 5.39 -7.66 19.11
C GLU A 164 4.61 -6.62 18.28
N ALA A 165 3.35 -6.89 17.95
CA ALA A 165 2.55 -5.95 17.16
C ALA A 165 2.31 -4.61 17.87
N GLU A 166 2.35 -4.59 19.21
CA GLU A 166 2.15 -3.37 19.99
C GLU A 166 3.44 -2.57 20.22
N GLN A 167 4.59 -3.06 19.75
CA GLN A 167 5.87 -2.41 20.03
C GLN A 167 6.08 -1.12 19.24
N TRP A 168 5.46 -0.97 18.07
CA TRP A 168 5.56 0.26 17.29
C TRP A 168 4.58 1.33 17.81
N LYS A 169 5.05 2.09 18.82
CA LYS A 169 4.35 3.24 19.39
C LYS A 169 5.15 4.51 19.13
N GLY A 170 4.47 5.56 18.66
CA GLY A 170 5.07 6.86 18.34
C GLY A 170 5.42 7.03 16.87
N GLY A 171 6.08 8.14 16.56
CA GLY A 171 6.46 8.48 15.19
C GLY A 171 7.88 8.97 15.07
N GLY A 172 8.38 8.98 13.83
CA GLY A 172 9.73 9.38 13.49
C GLY A 172 9.80 10.08 12.14
N TRP A 173 10.78 10.96 12.03
CA TRP A 173 11.11 11.65 10.79
C TRP A 173 12.12 10.83 9.99
N ASN A 174 11.92 10.76 8.69
CA ASN A 174 12.84 10.16 7.73
C ASN A 174 13.10 11.16 6.61
N GLU A 175 14.35 11.47 6.32
CA GLU A 175 14.69 12.18 5.08
C GLU A 175 14.43 11.24 3.90
N ILE A 176 13.88 11.75 2.80
CA ILE A 176 13.61 10.99 1.57
C ILE A 176 14.25 11.75 0.41
N GLY A 177 15.00 11.08 -0.46
CA GLY A 177 15.51 11.67 -1.71
C GLY A 177 16.65 12.69 -1.59
N ALA A 178 16.94 13.21 -0.38
CA ALA A 178 17.95 14.25 -0.15
C ALA A 178 19.40 13.88 -0.57
N ASN A 179 19.70 12.59 -0.78
CA ASN A 179 21.05 12.10 -1.05
C ASN A 179 21.14 11.07 -2.20
N CYS A 180 20.25 11.15 -3.18
CA CYS A 180 20.20 10.12 -4.22
C CYS A 180 20.60 10.62 -5.62
N PRO A 181 21.91 10.55 -5.96
CA PRO A 181 22.36 10.87 -7.31
C PRO A 181 21.83 9.84 -8.32
N GLY A 182 21.09 10.30 -9.33
CA GLY A 182 20.89 9.56 -10.58
C GLY A 182 19.76 8.53 -10.62
N TRP A 183 18.60 8.81 -10.02
CA TRP A 183 17.44 7.92 -10.17
C TRP A 183 17.12 7.71 -11.65
N PRO A 184 17.03 6.46 -12.13
CA PRO A 184 16.61 6.21 -13.49
C PRO A 184 15.21 6.79 -13.66
N SER A 185 14.94 7.38 -14.83
CA SER A 185 13.64 8.00 -15.13
C SER A 185 12.47 7.01 -14.96
N SER A 186 12.73 5.71 -15.04
CA SER A 186 11.76 4.64 -14.82
C SER A 186 11.24 4.54 -13.38
N THR A 187 11.95 5.06 -12.38
CA THR A 187 11.54 5.05 -10.96
C THR A 187 11.15 6.42 -10.44
N ARG A 188 11.31 7.48 -11.25
CA ARG A 188 10.89 8.84 -10.93
C ARG A 188 9.37 8.95 -10.82
N ARG A 189 8.93 9.70 -9.82
CA ARG A 189 7.51 9.88 -9.44
C ARG A 189 7.21 11.26 -8.87
N ASP A 190 8.17 12.17 -8.97
CA ASP A 190 8.00 13.56 -8.59
C ASP A 190 7.13 14.32 -9.60
N TYR A 191 6.57 15.44 -9.17
CA TYR A 191 5.67 16.25 -9.99
C TYR A 191 6.30 16.70 -11.31
N ALA A 192 7.58 17.12 -11.30
CA ALA A 192 8.28 17.60 -12.48
C ALA A 192 8.42 16.51 -13.55
N TYR A 193 8.55 15.24 -13.16
CA TYR A 193 8.47 14.11 -14.09
C TYR A 193 7.03 13.79 -14.48
N LEU A 194 6.12 13.62 -13.50
CA LEU A 194 4.75 13.17 -13.75
C LEU A 194 3.97 14.11 -14.67
N ARG A 195 4.23 15.43 -14.61
CA ARG A 195 3.61 16.40 -15.53
C ARG A 195 4.06 16.28 -16.99
N THR A 196 5.20 15.62 -17.24
CA THR A 196 5.72 15.38 -18.60
C THR A 196 5.14 14.13 -19.25
N LEU A 197 4.47 13.28 -18.47
CA LEU A 197 3.87 12.07 -18.99
C LEU A 197 2.75 12.38 -20.00
N PRO A 198 2.50 11.48 -20.97
CA PRO A 198 1.48 11.69 -21.99
C PRO A 198 0.07 11.83 -21.39
N ALA A 199 -0.69 12.81 -21.85
CA ALA A 199 -2.09 13.02 -21.43
C ALA A 199 -3.11 12.28 -22.33
N THR A 200 -2.70 11.18 -22.98
CA THR A 200 -3.59 10.35 -23.81
C THR A 200 -3.57 8.91 -23.31
N PRO A 201 -4.71 8.20 -23.21
CA PRO A 201 -4.75 6.84 -22.67
C PRO A 201 -3.83 5.85 -23.41
N ALA A 202 -3.76 5.91 -24.74
CA ALA A 202 -2.92 4.99 -25.52
C ALA A 202 -1.43 5.13 -25.18
N LYS A 203 -0.88 6.35 -25.19
CA LYS A 203 0.52 6.60 -24.83
C LYS A 203 0.78 6.38 -23.34
N MET A 204 -0.19 6.66 -22.47
CA MET A 204 -0.03 6.39 -21.05
C MET A 204 -0.01 4.88 -20.77
N ARG A 205 -0.72 4.08 -21.57
CA ARG A 205 -0.59 2.62 -21.53
C ARG A 205 0.82 2.18 -21.89
N GLU A 206 1.44 2.74 -22.93
CA GLU A 206 2.84 2.48 -23.25
C GLU A 206 3.75 2.79 -22.05
N VAL A 207 3.52 3.93 -21.38
CA VAL A 207 4.22 4.26 -20.13
C VAL A 207 4.07 3.16 -19.10
N LEU A 208 2.89 2.58 -18.86
CA LEU A 208 2.72 1.51 -17.87
C LEU A 208 3.60 0.28 -18.12
N TYR A 209 3.92 -0.03 -19.39
CA TYR A 209 4.75 -1.18 -19.75
C TYR A 209 6.26 -0.89 -19.84
N THR A 210 6.74 0.35 -19.63
CA THR A 210 8.18 0.64 -19.81
C THR A 210 9.08 0.21 -18.63
N ARG A 211 8.52 -0.41 -17.58
CA ARG A 211 9.28 -0.84 -16.41
C ARG A 211 9.47 -2.35 -16.49
N ASP A 212 10.71 -2.78 -16.23
CA ASP A 212 10.99 -4.20 -16.10
C ASP A 212 10.24 -4.78 -14.89
N GLY A 213 9.41 -5.79 -15.15
CA GLY A 213 8.63 -6.51 -14.15
C GLY A 213 9.46 -7.57 -13.41
N GLY A 214 10.68 -7.85 -13.87
CA GLY A 214 11.44 -9.03 -13.50
C GLY A 214 10.71 -10.29 -13.97
N ASP A 215 10.58 -11.26 -13.07
CA ASP A 215 9.88 -12.52 -13.34
C ASP A 215 8.33 -12.40 -13.35
N ARG A 216 7.79 -11.22 -13.04
CA ARG A 216 6.32 -11.02 -12.99
C ARG A 216 5.72 -10.94 -14.39
N PRO A 217 4.48 -11.42 -14.57
CA PRO A 217 3.71 -11.17 -15.78
C PRO A 217 3.65 -9.66 -16.12
N ALA A 218 3.83 -9.32 -17.39
CA ALA A 218 3.92 -7.92 -17.83
C ALA A 218 2.67 -7.08 -17.44
N ASP A 219 1.48 -7.68 -17.50
CA ASP A 219 0.23 -6.99 -17.14
C ASP A 219 0.12 -6.73 -15.63
N GLU A 220 0.70 -7.59 -14.79
CA GLU A 220 0.80 -7.38 -13.33
C GLU A 220 1.78 -6.27 -13.02
N ALA A 221 2.97 -6.32 -13.64
CA ALA A 221 3.95 -5.24 -13.49
C ALA A 221 3.40 -3.88 -13.96
N ALA A 222 2.60 -3.85 -15.03
CA ALA A 222 1.94 -2.65 -15.50
C ALA A 222 0.88 -2.14 -14.50
N PHE A 223 0.09 -3.04 -13.90
CA PHE A 223 -0.90 -2.69 -12.88
C PHE A 223 -0.24 -2.21 -11.56
N ASP A 224 0.89 -2.78 -11.18
CA ASP A 224 1.68 -2.33 -10.04
C ASP A 224 2.23 -0.93 -10.29
N ARG A 225 2.78 -0.70 -11.48
CA ARG A 225 3.27 0.62 -11.87
C ARG A 225 2.16 1.67 -11.88
N PHE A 226 0.94 1.31 -12.28
CA PHE A 226 -0.22 2.19 -12.18
C PHE A 226 -0.45 2.64 -10.73
N GLY A 227 -0.32 1.73 -9.76
CA GLY A 227 -0.38 2.07 -8.33
C GLY A 227 0.78 2.97 -7.91
N ASP A 228 2.02 2.61 -8.27
CA ASP A 228 3.22 3.38 -7.91
C ASP A 228 3.19 4.82 -8.43
N LEU A 229 2.61 5.05 -9.61
CA LEU A 229 2.47 6.39 -10.22
C LEU A 229 1.37 7.26 -9.59
N THR A 230 0.57 6.72 -8.67
CA THR A 230 -0.56 7.43 -8.05
C THR A 230 -0.43 7.57 -6.54
N ARG A 231 0.25 6.64 -5.87
CA ARG A 231 0.40 6.62 -4.41
C ARG A 231 1.32 7.73 -3.90
N GLU A 232 0.79 8.63 -3.06
CA GLU A 232 1.55 9.74 -2.45
C GLU A 232 2.34 10.56 -3.49
N THR A 233 1.72 10.76 -4.66
CA THR A 233 2.24 11.56 -5.77
C THR A 233 1.18 12.55 -6.23
N TYR A 234 1.60 13.58 -6.95
CA TYR A 234 0.69 14.54 -7.56
C TYR A 234 0.96 14.65 -9.06
N MET A 235 -0.10 14.49 -9.84
CA MET A 235 -0.07 14.50 -11.30
C MET A 235 -1.20 15.42 -11.79
N PRO A 236 -0.99 16.26 -12.82
CA PRO A 236 -2.07 17.11 -13.33
C PRO A 236 -3.24 16.28 -13.85
N ARG A 237 -4.46 16.85 -13.79
CA ARG A 237 -5.70 16.12 -14.10
C ARG A 237 -5.70 15.37 -15.43
N ALA A 238 -5.17 15.99 -16.49
CA ALA A 238 -5.17 15.39 -17.83
C ALA A 238 -4.37 14.08 -17.86
N GLN A 239 -3.23 14.03 -17.18
CA GLN A 239 -2.41 12.84 -17.05
C GLN A 239 -3.06 11.83 -16.10
N ARG A 240 -3.69 12.26 -14.99
CA ARG A 240 -4.43 11.35 -14.09
C ARG A 240 -5.57 10.63 -14.81
N GLN A 241 -6.37 11.38 -15.58
CA GLN A 241 -7.42 10.82 -16.41
C GLN A 241 -6.85 9.84 -17.43
N ALA A 242 -5.79 10.23 -18.16
CA ALA A 242 -5.15 9.35 -19.13
C ALA A 242 -4.60 8.06 -18.50
N LEU A 243 -4.06 8.16 -17.28
CA LEU A 243 -3.55 7.02 -16.51
C LEU A 243 -4.67 6.08 -16.07
N PHE A 244 -5.77 6.63 -15.55
CA PHE A 244 -6.96 5.86 -15.18
C PHE A 244 -7.54 5.12 -16.39
N GLU A 245 -7.78 5.83 -17.49
CA GLU A 245 -8.32 5.23 -18.72
C GLU A 245 -7.36 4.22 -19.36
N ALA A 246 -6.04 4.44 -19.29
CA ALA A 246 -5.05 3.47 -19.73
C ALA A 246 -5.12 2.18 -18.88
N ALA A 247 -5.19 2.32 -17.56
CA ALA A 247 -5.23 1.20 -16.63
C ALA A 247 -6.48 0.32 -16.85
N LYS A 248 -7.63 0.89 -17.22
CA LYS A 248 -8.85 0.15 -17.59
C LYS A 248 -8.65 -0.83 -18.75
N THR A 249 -7.68 -0.56 -19.63
CA THR A 249 -7.39 -1.41 -20.80
C THR A 249 -6.37 -2.52 -20.52
N LEU A 250 -5.82 -2.59 -19.31
CA LEU A 250 -4.92 -3.66 -18.94
C LEU A 250 -5.69 -4.98 -18.83
N PRO A 251 -5.21 -6.07 -19.45
CA PRO A 251 -5.84 -7.38 -19.30
C PRO A 251 -6.00 -7.75 -17.82
N GLY A 252 -7.15 -8.30 -17.43
CA GLY A 252 -7.44 -8.72 -16.05
C GLY A 252 -7.75 -7.59 -15.05
N VAL A 253 -7.80 -6.33 -15.50
CA VAL A 253 -8.32 -5.22 -14.71
C VAL A 253 -9.83 -5.09 -14.91
N GLU A 254 -10.56 -5.00 -13.81
CA GLU A 254 -12.01 -4.82 -13.76
C GLU A 254 -12.38 -3.52 -13.04
N GLU A 255 -13.34 -2.79 -13.59
CA GLU A 255 -13.88 -1.58 -12.96
C GLU A 255 -15.02 -1.92 -12.00
N ALA A 256 -14.99 -1.36 -10.80
CA ALA A 256 -16.06 -1.44 -9.82
C ALA A 256 -16.51 -0.03 -9.40
N PRO A 257 -17.69 0.44 -9.83
CA PRO A 257 -18.19 1.76 -9.46
C PRO A 257 -18.77 1.77 -8.04
N LYS A 258 -18.90 2.97 -7.46
CA LYS A 258 -19.52 3.22 -6.14
C LYS A 258 -18.87 2.44 -5.00
N VAL A 259 -17.57 2.24 -5.08
CA VAL A 259 -16.78 1.57 -4.05
C VAL A 259 -16.38 2.60 -3.01
N LYS A 260 -16.59 2.28 -1.73
CA LYS A 260 -16.07 3.09 -0.62
C LYS A 260 -14.59 2.80 -0.38
N ASP A 261 -13.79 3.85 -0.22
CA ASP A 261 -12.44 3.75 0.31
C ASP A 261 -12.44 3.43 1.83
N SER A 262 -11.27 3.28 2.43
CA SER A 262 -11.13 2.95 3.86
C SER A 262 -11.53 4.08 4.82
N THR A 263 -11.86 5.26 4.30
CA THR A 263 -12.41 6.40 5.08
C THR A 263 -13.92 6.62 4.83
N GLY A 264 -14.53 5.81 3.95
CA GLY A 264 -15.96 5.84 3.63
C GLY A 264 -16.35 6.72 2.44
N ARG A 265 -15.38 7.37 1.78
CA ARG A 265 -15.59 8.18 0.56
C ARG A 265 -15.93 7.28 -0.61
N GLU A 266 -16.96 7.64 -1.37
CA GLU A 266 -17.35 6.90 -2.56
C GLU A 266 -16.40 7.23 -3.72
N GLY A 267 -16.00 6.20 -4.47
CA GLY A 267 -15.14 6.31 -5.64
C GLY A 267 -15.39 5.19 -6.65
N VAL A 268 -14.50 5.12 -7.63
CA VAL A 268 -14.46 4.06 -8.65
C VAL A 268 -13.15 3.30 -8.50
N ALA A 269 -13.24 1.98 -8.35
CA ALA A 269 -12.09 1.12 -8.20
C ALA A 269 -11.70 0.48 -9.53
N LEU A 270 -10.40 0.44 -9.82
CA LEU A 270 -9.83 -0.48 -10.80
C LEU A 270 -9.17 -1.63 -10.04
N GLY A 271 -9.66 -2.83 -10.29
CA GLY A 271 -9.36 -4.04 -9.54
C GLY A 271 -8.63 -5.09 -10.37
N ARG A 272 -7.62 -5.76 -9.82
CA ARG A 272 -7.01 -6.97 -10.41
C ARG A 272 -6.81 -8.02 -9.32
N VAL A 273 -6.98 -9.30 -9.66
CA VAL A 273 -6.60 -10.39 -8.76
C VAL A 273 -5.13 -10.75 -8.99
N ILE A 274 -4.32 -10.69 -7.93
CA ILE A 274 -2.91 -11.09 -7.93
C ILE A 274 -2.69 -11.97 -6.69
N ASP A 275 -2.11 -13.15 -6.86
CA ASP A 275 -1.76 -14.08 -5.76
C ASP A 275 -2.90 -14.31 -4.73
N GLY A 276 -4.13 -14.45 -5.21
CA GLY A 276 -5.29 -14.72 -4.35
C GLY A 276 -5.85 -13.50 -3.61
N VAL A 277 -5.39 -12.29 -3.94
CA VAL A 277 -5.89 -11.01 -3.41
C VAL A 277 -6.49 -10.18 -4.54
N LEU A 278 -7.72 -9.69 -4.36
CA LEU A 278 -8.28 -8.64 -5.20
C LEU A 278 -7.71 -7.30 -4.74
N GLU A 279 -6.93 -6.68 -5.61
CA GLU A 279 -6.30 -5.39 -5.36
C GLU A 279 -7.04 -4.30 -6.08
N GLN A 280 -7.50 -3.32 -5.33
CA GLN A 280 -8.31 -2.23 -5.82
C GLN A 280 -7.60 -0.92 -5.61
N LYS A 281 -7.46 -0.13 -6.67
CA LYS A 281 -7.01 1.26 -6.63
C LYS A 281 -8.24 2.13 -6.83
N ILE A 282 -8.61 2.90 -5.80
CA ILE A 282 -9.91 3.58 -5.68
C ILE A 282 -9.71 5.06 -5.96
N PHE A 283 -10.45 5.60 -6.93
CA PHE A 283 -10.30 6.97 -7.42
C PHE A 283 -11.56 7.79 -7.24
N ASP A 284 -11.39 9.09 -7.05
CA ASP A 284 -12.46 10.06 -7.18
C ASP A 284 -12.90 10.11 -8.66
N PRO A 285 -14.20 9.92 -8.96
CA PRO A 285 -14.68 9.76 -10.33
C PRO A 285 -14.62 11.03 -11.18
N GLU A 286 -14.57 12.21 -10.54
CA GLU A 286 -14.56 13.48 -11.26
C GLU A 286 -13.14 13.97 -11.54
N THR A 287 -12.29 13.87 -10.53
CA THR A 287 -10.93 14.40 -10.55
C THR A 287 -9.91 13.35 -10.97
N PHE A 288 -10.20 12.05 -10.87
CA PHE A 288 -9.24 10.95 -11.03
C PHE A 288 -8.10 11.00 -9.98
N THR A 289 -8.36 11.60 -8.82
CA THR A 289 -7.43 11.56 -7.67
C THR A 289 -7.49 10.20 -7.00
N LEU A 290 -6.35 9.60 -6.63
CA LEU A 290 -6.34 8.40 -5.80
C LEU A 290 -6.92 8.73 -4.42
N LEU A 291 -8.00 8.04 -4.03
CA LEU A 291 -8.56 8.09 -2.68
C LEU A 291 -7.84 7.12 -1.76
N GLY A 292 -7.46 5.96 -2.29
CA GLY A 292 -6.77 4.92 -1.55
C GLY A 292 -6.73 3.60 -2.30
N GLU A 293 -6.17 2.60 -1.64
CA GLU A 293 -6.04 1.25 -2.17
C GLU A 293 -6.62 0.25 -1.17
N ARG A 294 -7.03 -0.93 -1.65
CA ARG A 294 -7.53 -2.01 -0.80
C ARG A 294 -7.18 -3.38 -1.35
N GLY A 295 -6.70 -4.26 -0.47
CA GLY A 295 -6.48 -5.66 -0.74
C GLY A 295 -7.43 -6.55 0.03
N THR A 296 -8.19 -7.35 -0.70
CA THR A 296 -9.19 -8.26 -0.15
C THR A 296 -8.89 -9.69 -0.59
N VAL A 297 -8.83 -10.61 0.37
CA VAL A 297 -8.61 -12.03 0.07
C VAL A 297 -9.76 -12.59 -0.76
N VAL A 298 -9.43 -13.18 -1.90
CA VAL A 298 -10.37 -13.93 -2.76
C VAL A 298 -10.02 -15.42 -2.84
N ASP A 299 -8.79 -15.80 -2.49
CA ASP A 299 -8.38 -17.19 -2.29
C ASP A 299 -7.73 -17.38 -0.90
N ALA A 300 -8.49 -18.02 -0.01
CA ALA A 300 -8.05 -18.28 1.35
C ALA A 300 -6.85 -19.23 1.47
N LYS A 301 -6.67 -20.16 0.52
CA LYS A 301 -5.57 -21.13 0.57
C LYS A 301 -4.24 -20.47 0.24
N THR A 302 -4.25 -19.62 -0.78
CA THR A 302 -3.05 -18.88 -1.22
C THR A 302 -2.61 -17.89 -0.14
N VAL A 303 -3.54 -17.14 0.45
CA VAL A 303 -3.18 -16.09 1.42
C VAL A 303 -3.05 -16.62 2.85
N GLY A 304 -3.78 -17.68 3.22
CA GLY A 304 -3.81 -18.19 4.61
C GLY A 304 -4.64 -17.33 5.57
N ALA A 305 -5.70 -16.68 5.04
CA ALA A 305 -6.71 -15.92 5.76
C ALA A 305 -8.10 -16.12 5.11
N PRO A 306 -9.23 -15.93 5.81
CA PRO A 306 -10.57 -16.14 5.23
C PRO A 306 -10.85 -15.21 4.03
N VAL A 307 -11.62 -15.70 3.05
CA VAL A 307 -12.13 -14.87 1.93
C VAL A 307 -12.90 -13.68 2.48
N GLY A 308 -12.71 -12.51 1.87
CA GLY A 308 -13.29 -11.24 2.32
C GLY A 308 -12.46 -10.52 3.39
N THR A 309 -11.38 -11.12 3.89
CA THR A 309 -10.45 -10.43 4.79
C THR A 309 -9.74 -9.29 4.06
N VAL A 310 -9.76 -8.09 4.63
CA VAL A 310 -8.93 -6.97 4.15
C VAL A 310 -7.52 -7.12 4.74
N VAL A 311 -6.54 -7.35 3.87
CA VAL A 311 -5.12 -7.59 4.23
C VAL A 311 -4.24 -6.37 4.05
N GLY A 312 -4.74 -5.34 3.37
CA GLY A 312 -4.07 -4.06 3.25
C GLY A 312 -5.02 -2.97 2.77
N TRP A 313 -4.75 -1.74 3.17
CA TRP A 313 -5.36 -0.57 2.58
C TRP A 313 -4.51 0.69 2.77
N THR A 314 -4.73 1.66 1.90
CA THR A 314 -4.26 3.04 2.06
C THR A 314 -5.45 3.99 1.94
N ALA A 315 -5.32 5.17 2.52
CA ALA A 315 -6.25 6.27 2.30
C ALA A 315 -5.47 7.58 2.25
N GLN A 316 -5.48 8.25 1.10
CA GLN A 316 -4.92 9.57 0.93
C GLN A 316 -5.95 10.60 1.36
N THR A 317 -5.71 11.21 2.52
CA THR A 317 -6.68 12.09 3.19
C THR A 317 -6.51 13.54 2.79
N LYS A 318 -5.28 13.98 2.49
CA LYS A 318 -5.00 15.37 2.13
C LYS A 318 -3.84 15.52 1.15
N VAL A 319 -3.91 16.52 0.28
CA VAL A 319 -2.77 17.03 -0.49
C VAL A 319 -2.68 18.55 -0.33
N SER A 320 -1.49 19.08 -0.11
CA SER A 320 -1.29 20.53 0.03
C SER A 320 0.07 20.98 -0.46
N LEU A 321 0.28 22.29 -0.57
CA LEU A 321 1.57 22.91 -0.89
C LEU A 321 2.09 23.68 0.33
N VAL A 322 3.37 23.54 0.61
CA VAL A 322 4.10 24.33 1.60
C VAL A 322 5.35 24.93 0.95
N ASP A 323 5.77 26.11 1.41
CA ASP A 323 6.96 26.79 0.86
C ASP A 323 8.28 26.26 1.43
N ARG A 324 8.25 25.48 2.52
CA ARG A 324 9.45 24.95 3.17
C ARG A 324 9.17 23.66 3.92
N LEU A 325 10.22 22.85 4.09
CA LEU A 325 10.18 21.70 4.99
C LEU A 325 10.07 22.13 6.46
N PRO A 326 9.50 21.27 7.33
CA PRO A 326 9.64 21.37 8.77
C PRO A 326 11.13 21.37 9.16
N ASP A 327 11.50 22.17 10.17
CA ASP A 327 12.82 22.13 10.78
C ASP A 327 12.90 20.94 11.74
N VAL A 328 13.66 19.90 11.37
CA VAL A 328 13.76 18.64 12.10
C VAL A 328 15.23 18.29 12.34
N LYS A 329 15.58 17.97 13.59
CA LYS A 329 16.98 17.70 13.99
C LYS A 329 17.34 16.21 13.98
N ASP A 330 16.36 15.34 14.21
CA ASP A 330 16.56 13.90 14.42
C ASP A 330 15.91 13.06 13.31
N ALA A 331 16.00 13.51 12.06
CA ALA A 331 15.50 12.75 10.93
C ALA A 331 16.46 11.59 10.60
N THR A 332 15.90 10.39 10.46
CA THR A 332 16.65 9.22 9.99
C THR A 332 16.99 9.44 8.51
N LYS A 333 18.27 9.32 8.16
CA LYS A 333 18.70 9.52 6.77
C LYS A 333 18.33 8.32 5.91
N ASP A 334 17.64 8.54 4.80
CA ASP A 334 17.45 7.52 3.77
C ASP A 334 18.77 7.28 3.02
N SER A 335 19.38 6.13 3.27
CA SER A 335 20.56 5.63 2.58
C SER A 335 20.24 4.66 1.45
N LYS A 336 18.96 4.28 1.28
CA LYS A 336 18.51 3.25 0.34
C LYS A 336 17.97 3.81 -0.95
N CYS A 337 17.62 5.10 -1.00
CA CYS A 337 17.09 5.73 -2.20
C CYS A 337 15.82 5.06 -2.71
N GLU A 338 14.94 4.67 -1.78
CA GLU A 338 13.66 4.04 -2.08
C GLU A 338 12.54 5.04 -1.78
N MET A 339 11.91 5.62 -2.81
CA MET A 339 10.77 6.56 -2.59
C MET A 339 9.55 5.81 -2.08
N ASN A 340 9.54 4.49 -2.29
CA ASN A 340 8.73 3.60 -1.47
C ASN A 340 9.51 3.40 -0.18
N GLY A 341 9.53 4.45 0.67
CA GLY A 341 9.69 4.29 2.10
C GLY A 341 8.47 3.53 2.64
N SER A 342 8.28 2.31 2.14
CA SER A 342 7.85 1.22 2.96
C SER A 342 8.71 1.30 4.21
N ALA A 343 8.02 1.24 5.34
CA ALA A 343 8.57 1.01 6.65
C ALA A 343 10.02 0.55 6.58
N SER A 344 10.94 1.37 7.09
CA SER A 344 12.03 0.77 7.84
C SER A 344 11.37 -0.34 8.68
N PRO A 345 11.80 -1.61 8.55
CA PRO A 345 11.35 -2.62 9.49
C PRO A 345 11.57 -2.06 10.89
N PRO A 346 10.76 -2.47 11.90
CA PRO A 346 10.94 -1.97 13.26
C PRO A 346 12.44 -1.99 13.58
N PRO A 347 13.00 -0.96 14.23
CA PRO A 347 14.42 -0.93 14.54
C PRO A 347 14.77 -2.29 15.15
N ALA A 348 15.66 -3.01 14.46
CA ALA A 348 16.11 -4.31 14.93
C ALA A 348 16.59 -4.12 16.36
N ALA A 349 16.05 -4.91 17.28
CA ALA A 349 16.52 -4.94 18.65
C ALA A 349 18.04 -5.11 18.63
N SER A 350 18.74 -4.20 19.29
CA SER A 350 20.18 -4.01 19.15
C SER A 350 20.96 -5.29 19.44
N GLU A 351 21.90 -5.63 18.56
CA GLU A 351 22.89 -6.68 18.75
C GLU A 351 23.66 -6.46 20.06
N THR A 352 23.85 -7.51 20.86
CA THR A 352 24.71 -7.48 22.05
C THR A 352 26.07 -8.10 21.72
N PRO A 353 27.18 -7.58 22.26
CA PRO A 353 28.51 -8.10 21.99
C PRO A 353 28.68 -9.51 22.56
N SER A 354 29.37 -10.36 21.81
CA SER A 354 29.84 -11.67 22.27
C SER A 354 30.55 -11.54 23.62
N ALA A 355 30.12 -12.36 24.59
CA ALA A 355 30.82 -12.54 25.84
C ALA A 355 32.27 -12.97 25.58
N THR A 356 33.21 -12.22 26.13
CA THR A 356 34.63 -12.58 26.20
C THR A 356 34.79 -13.89 26.99
N PRO A 357 35.58 -14.87 26.51
CA PRO A 357 35.88 -16.07 27.29
C PRO A 357 36.63 -15.68 28.57
N GLY A 358 36.18 -16.24 29.70
CA GLY A 358 36.74 -15.98 31.03
C GLY A 358 38.23 -16.32 31.14
N GLU A 359 38.92 -15.47 31.88
CA GLU A 359 40.30 -15.63 32.33
C GLU A 359 40.40 -16.81 33.32
N PRO A 360 41.48 -17.61 33.32
CA PRO A 360 41.59 -18.81 34.14
C PRO A 360 41.97 -18.49 35.59
N THR A 361 41.29 -19.15 36.53
CA THR A 361 41.59 -19.12 37.96
C THR A 361 42.96 -19.76 38.23
N PRO A 362 43.84 -19.16 39.06
CA PRO A 362 45.07 -19.80 39.50
C PRO A 362 44.80 -20.70 40.73
N THR A 363 45.24 -21.95 40.66
CA THR A 363 45.32 -22.87 41.80
C THR A 363 46.71 -22.77 42.43
N PRO A 364 46.86 -22.70 43.76
CA PRO A 364 48.13 -22.99 44.41
C PRO A 364 48.44 -24.49 44.48
#